data_AF-A0A1F9DMZ8-F1
#
_entry.id   AF-A0A1F9DMZ8-F1
#
_cell.length_a   1.000
_cell.length_b   1.000
_cell.length_c   1.000
_cell.angle_alpha   90.00
_cell.angle_beta   90.00
_cell.angle_gamma   90.00
#
_symmetry.space_group_name_H-M   'P 1'
#
loop_
_entity.id
_entity.type
_entity.pdbx_description
1 polymer ?
#
loop_
_entity_poly.entity_id
_entity_poly.type
_entity_poly.pdbx_seq_one_letter_code
_entity_poly.pdbx_strand_id
1 'polypeptide(L)'
;MFPCVPAIWPQSYQGRNLPRSTRLPEHPPGIWKGIDIFQEYDPRILGNNALVPFLVAAVEDYFKSTFIALLRYSARKETFLKGIRLQGEQLLAISDGKATVEEQISETLSFQRLSAVCRHFDALDTKLDIAGALRKPYHRRSQSLFESLESLVLSRHDFIHRATVDPTMTDERIESLIYDLDASMTRVYRHITEHYGWFFEKSWGLGRRLSRKKARNSNAA
;
A
#
# COMPACT_ATOMS: atom_id res chain seq x y z
N MET A 1 -11.94 -38.45 40.78
CA MET A 1 -13.38 -38.36 41.06
C MET A 1 -13.54 -37.41 42.24
N PHE A 2 -13.71 -36.11 41.98
CA PHE A 2 -13.85 -35.08 43.02
C PHE A 2 -15.35 -34.90 43.33
N PRO A 3 -15.78 -34.95 44.60
CA PRO A 3 -17.19 -34.78 44.94
C PRO A 3 -17.62 -33.31 44.80
N CYS A 4 -18.77 -33.10 44.16
CA CYS A 4 -19.47 -31.83 44.07
C CYS A 4 -19.87 -31.29 45.45
N VAL A 5 -19.54 -30.03 45.71
CA VAL A 5 -20.07 -29.26 46.85
C VAL A 5 -21.32 -28.49 46.37
N PRO A 6 -22.48 -28.60 47.05
CA PRO A 6 -23.68 -27.90 46.64
C PRO A 6 -23.63 -26.41 47.00
N ALA A 7 -24.04 -25.56 46.04
CA ALA A 7 -24.16 -24.12 46.20
C ALA A 7 -25.33 -23.77 47.13
N ILE A 8 -25.03 -23.10 48.24
CA ILE A 8 -26.01 -22.51 49.15
C ILE A 8 -26.45 -21.16 48.56
N TRP A 9 -27.68 -21.09 48.05
CA TRP A 9 -28.32 -19.83 47.68
C TRP A 9 -29.10 -19.27 48.87
N PRO A 10 -28.88 -18.01 49.29
CA PRO A 10 -29.79 -17.36 50.23
C PRO A 10 -31.08 -16.98 49.51
N GLN A 11 -32.18 -17.65 49.88
CA GLN A 11 -33.54 -17.19 49.62
C GLN A 11 -33.82 -15.93 50.45
N SER A 12 -33.83 -14.76 49.81
CA SER A 12 -34.76 -13.66 50.13
C SER A 12 -34.40 -12.40 49.36
N TYR A 13 -35.00 -12.20 48.18
CA TYR A 13 -35.25 -10.86 47.67
C TYR A 13 -36.68 -10.82 47.14
N GLN A 14 -37.61 -10.65 48.08
CA GLN A 14 -38.97 -10.24 47.79
C GLN A 14 -38.97 -8.86 47.13
N GLY A 15 -39.84 -8.70 46.14
CA GLY A 15 -39.94 -7.52 45.28
C GLY A 15 -40.05 -6.22 46.06
N ARG A 16 -39.17 -5.27 45.70
CA ARG A 16 -39.39 -3.85 45.91
C ARG A 16 -39.55 -3.17 44.56
N ASN A 17 -40.67 -2.46 44.42
CA ASN A 17 -41.02 -1.62 43.29
C ASN A 17 -39.84 -0.71 42.89
N LEU A 18 -39.33 -0.87 41.68
CA LEU A 18 -38.34 0.05 41.09
C LEU A 18 -39.06 1.36 40.72
N PRO A 19 -38.60 2.54 41.20
CA PRO A 19 -39.14 3.81 40.73
C PRO A 19 -38.79 4.03 39.26
N ARG A 20 -39.80 4.42 38.46
CA ARG A 20 -39.65 4.87 37.08
C ARG A 20 -38.78 6.15 37.03
N SER A 21 -37.86 6.18 36.06
CA SER A 21 -37.16 7.37 35.56
C SER A 21 -36.20 8.06 36.54
N THR A 22 -34.98 7.54 36.64
CA THR A 22 -33.79 8.41 36.66
C THR A 22 -33.26 8.47 35.24
N ARG A 23 -33.59 9.55 34.52
CA ARG A 23 -32.78 9.99 33.37
C ARG A 23 -31.34 10.05 33.86
N LEU A 24 -30.43 9.39 33.15
CA LEU A 24 -29.00 9.60 33.34
C LEU A 24 -28.75 11.11 33.30
N PRO A 25 -27.91 11.68 34.18
CA PRO A 25 -27.63 13.10 34.17
C PRO A 25 -27.18 13.48 32.77
N GLU A 26 -27.90 14.42 32.14
CA GLU A 26 -27.51 14.96 30.86
C GLU A 26 -26.13 15.61 31.03
N HIS A 27 -25.11 15.00 30.41
CA HIS A 27 -23.76 15.53 30.45
C HIS A 27 -23.75 16.91 29.78
N PRO A 28 -23.08 17.92 30.37
CA PRO A 28 -23.04 19.25 29.80
C PRO A 28 -22.40 19.20 28.39
N PRO A 29 -23.00 19.85 27.38
CA PRO A 29 -22.47 19.86 26.02
C PRO A 29 -21.19 20.68 25.97
N GLY A 30 -20.04 20.02 26.07
CA GLY A 30 -18.74 20.68 25.98
C GLY A 30 -17.52 19.89 26.45
N ILE A 31 -17.70 18.78 27.17
CA ILE A 31 -16.58 18.04 27.79
C ILE A 31 -15.79 17.18 26.79
N TRP A 32 -16.35 16.90 25.61
CA TRP A 32 -15.65 16.12 24.58
C TRP A 32 -14.76 16.94 23.63
N LYS A 33 -14.48 18.22 23.93
CA LYS A 33 -13.41 18.97 23.24
C LYS A 33 -11.99 18.51 23.63
N GLY A 34 -11.86 17.38 24.30
CA GLY A 34 -10.61 16.80 24.79
C GLY A 34 -10.37 15.33 24.43
N ILE A 35 -11.04 14.77 23.41
CA ILE A 35 -10.75 13.41 22.89
C ILE A 35 -9.77 13.46 21.69
N ASP A 36 -8.86 14.43 21.64
CA ASP A 36 -7.78 14.42 20.63
C ASP A 36 -6.54 13.64 21.11
N ILE A 37 -6.51 13.19 22.36
CA ILE A 37 -5.37 12.47 22.96
C ILE A 37 -5.33 10.99 22.55
N PHE A 38 -6.44 10.44 22.04
CA PHE A 38 -6.54 9.01 21.68
C PHE A 38 -6.45 8.71 20.18
N GLN A 39 -6.41 9.73 19.31
CA GLN A 39 -6.22 9.49 17.87
C GLN A 39 -4.85 8.86 17.57
N GLU A 40 -3.84 9.20 18.36
CA GLU A 40 -2.48 8.63 18.26
C GLU A 40 -2.45 7.12 18.61
N TYR A 41 -3.49 6.61 19.28
CA TYR A 41 -3.64 5.20 19.65
C TYR A 41 -4.82 4.51 18.95
N ASP A 42 -5.38 5.10 17.88
CA ASP A 42 -6.41 4.42 17.09
C ASP A 42 -5.77 3.19 16.39
N PRO A 43 -6.20 1.96 16.70
CA PRO A 43 -5.67 0.76 16.05
C PRO A 43 -5.84 0.78 14.54
N ARG A 44 -6.77 1.57 14.00
CA ARG A 44 -6.92 1.78 12.55
C ARG A 44 -5.75 2.53 11.95
N ILE A 45 -5.28 3.60 12.60
CA ILE A 45 -4.11 4.37 12.14
C ILE A 45 -2.87 3.47 12.13
N LEU A 46 -2.68 2.66 13.18
CA LEU A 46 -1.61 1.68 13.21
C LEU A 46 -1.76 0.66 12.07
N GLY A 47 -2.97 0.11 11.87
CA GLY A 47 -3.27 -0.82 10.79
C GLY A 47 -3.00 -0.23 9.40
N ASN A 48 -3.36 1.03 9.19
CA ASN A 48 -3.12 1.74 7.94
C ASN A 48 -1.63 1.97 7.68
N ASN A 49 -0.85 2.34 8.70
CA ASN A 49 0.61 2.40 8.59
C ASN A 49 1.20 1.02 8.27
N ALA A 50 0.68 -0.03 8.87
CA ALA A 50 1.10 -1.41 8.58
C ALA A 50 0.75 -1.86 7.14
N LEU A 51 -0.22 -1.22 6.46
CA LEU A 51 -0.50 -1.48 5.05
C LEU A 51 0.54 -0.88 4.09
N VAL A 52 1.22 0.20 4.49
CA VAL A 52 2.19 0.91 3.64
C VAL A 52 3.30 -0.03 3.11
N PRO A 53 3.95 -0.89 3.92
CA PRO A 53 4.91 -1.87 3.42
C PRO A 53 4.38 -2.78 2.31
N PHE A 54 3.13 -3.24 2.40
CA PHE A 54 2.52 -4.10 1.39
C PHE A 54 2.23 -3.34 0.10
N LEU A 55 1.76 -2.10 0.23
CA LEU A 55 1.56 -1.22 -0.92
C LEU A 55 2.88 -1.00 -1.67
N VAL A 56 3.98 -0.73 -0.96
CA VAL A 56 5.27 -0.55 -1.60
C VAL A 56 5.81 -1.85 -2.20
N ALA A 57 5.63 -3.00 -1.54
CA ALA A 57 6.01 -4.29 -2.10
C ALA A 57 5.31 -4.57 -3.43
N ALA A 58 4.02 -4.21 -3.56
CA ALA A 58 3.29 -4.34 -4.82
C ALA A 58 3.87 -3.43 -5.93
N VAL A 59 4.32 -2.22 -5.59
CA VAL A 59 5.01 -1.33 -6.53
C VAL A 59 6.35 -1.93 -6.98
N GLU A 60 7.14 -2.43 -6.04
CA GLU A 60 8.44 -3.06 -6.31
C GLU A 60 8.28 -4.27 -7.25
N ASP A 61 7.34 -5.15 -6.92
CA ASP A 61 7.06 -6.35 -7.71
C ASP A 61 6.58 -6.00 -9.13
N TYR A 62 5.70 -5.01 -9.26
CA TYR A 62 5.26 -4.50 -10.56
C TYR A 62 6.45 -4.04 -11.42
N PHE A 63 7.31 -3.18 -10.87
CA PHE A 63 8.44 -2.64 -11.64
C PHE A 63 9.48 -3.70 -11.94
N LYS A 64 9.76 -4.60 -11.00
CA LYS A 64 10.70 -5.72 -11.18
C LYS A 64 10.20 -6.67 -12.27
N SER A 65 8.96 -7.12 -12.18
CA SER A 65 8.35 -8.01 -13.18
C SER A 65 8.29 -7.38 -14.57
N THR A 66 7.93 -6.09 -14.63
CA THR A 66 7.94 -5.33 -15.88
C THR A 66 9.35 -5.21 -16.46
N PHE A 67 10.35 -4.91 -15.61
CA PHE A 67 11.73 -4.80 -16.04
C PHE A 67 12.27 -6.13 -16.57
N ILE A 68 12.02 -7.25 -15.88
CA ILE A 68 12.38 -8.60 -16.33
C ILE A 68 11.78 -8.87 -17.72
N ALA A 69 10.50 -8.57 -17.91
CA ALA A 69 9.83 -8.77 -19.19
C ALA A 69 10.47 -7.93 -20.30
N LEU A 70 10.74 -6.64 -20.06
CA LEU A 70 11.40 -5.79 -21.05
C LEU A 70 12.83 -6.24 -21.35
N LEU A 71 13.59 -6.64 -20.33
CA LEU A 71 14.97 -7.12 -20.51
C LEU A 71 15.01 -8.40 -21.36
N ARG A 72 14.07 -9.32 -21.13
CA ARG A 72 13.96 -10.59 -21.86
C ARG A 72 13.82 -10.40 -23.37
N TYR A 73 13.08 -9.38 -23.79
CA TYR A 73 12.80 -9.10 -25.21
C TYR A 73 13.58 -7.91 -25.78
N SER A 74 14.51 -7.32 -25.02
CA SER A 74 15.27 -6.15 -25.46
C SER A 74 16.37 -6.53 -26.45
N ALA A 75 16.44 -5.80 -27.56
CA ALA A 75 17.56 -5.90 -28.50
C ALA A 75 18.91 -5.48 -27.87
N ARG A 76 18.89 -4.69 -26.79
CA ARG A 76 20.08 -4.23 -26.06
C ARG A 76 20.48 -5.15 -24.90
N LYS A 77 19.86 -6.33 -24.78
CA LYS A 77 20.13 -7.29 -23.71
C LYS A 77 21.63 -7.56 -23.56
N GLU A 78 22.34 -7.91 -24.63
CA GLU A 78 23.77 -8.25 -24.55
C GLU A 78 24.63 -7.10 -23.98
N THR A 79 24.36 -5.87 -24.40
CA THR A 79 25.07 -4.67 -23.91
C THR A 79 24.82 -4.44 -22.42
N PHE A 80 23.57 -4.62 -21.98
CA PHE A 80 23.22 -4.51 -20.56
C PHE A 80 23.91 -5.60 -19.72
N LEU A 81 23.95 -6.84 -20.22
CA LEU A 81 24.56 -7.98 -19.54
C LEU A 81 26.07 -7.86 -19.35
N LYS A 82 26.79 -7.20 -20.27
CA LYS A 82 28.26 -7.03 -20.19
C LYS A 82 28.72 -6.33 -18.90
N GLY A 83 27.88 -5.50 -18.31
CA GLY A 83 28.19 -4.77 -17.08
C GLY A 83 27.93 -5.54 -15.79
N ILE A 84 27.32 -6.73 -15.87
CA ILE A 84 26.73 -7.40 -14.71
C ILE A 84 27.48 -8.70 -14.39
N ARG A 85 27.82 -8.88 -13.12
CA ARG A 85 28.47 -10.09 -12.61
C ARG A 85 27.49 -10.87 -11.75
N LEU A 86 27.19 -12.09 -12.18
CA LEU A 86 26.40 -13.03 -11.40
C LEU A 86 27.25 -13.77 -10.38
N GLN A 87 26.69 -14.02 -9.21
CA GLN A 87 27.30 -14.81 -8.15
C GLN A 87 27.10 -16.32 -8.40
N GLY A 88 27.92 -17.16 -7.75
CA GLY A 88 27.88 -18.61 -7.93
C GLY A 88 26.51 -19.23 -7.64
N GLU A 89 25.81 -18.76 -6.62
CA GLU A 89 24.45 -19.22 -6.27
C GLU A 89 23.43 -18.93 -7.38
N GLN A 90 23.55 -17.77 -8.02
CA GLN A 90 22.69 -17.36 -9.12
C GLN A 90 22.96 -18.20 -10.37
N LEU A 91 24.23 -18.52 -10.64
CA LEU A 91 24.62 -19.41 -11.73
C LEU A 91 24.11 -20.84 -11.51
N LEU A 92 24.13 -21.33 -10.27
CA LEU A 92 23.54 -22.63 -9.92
C LEU A 92 22.03 -22.64 -10.14
N ALA A 93 21.30 -21.60 -9.71
CA ALA A 93 19.87 -21.49 -9.94
C ALA A 93 19.51 -21.49 -11.44
N ILE A 94 20.32 -20.84 -12.28
CA ILE A 94 20.17 -20.86 -13.74
C ILE A 94 20.47 -22.25 -14.30
N SER A 95 21.57 -22.88 -13.87
CA SER A 95 21.98 -24.21 -14.33
C SER A 95 20.96 -25.29 -13.98
N ASP A 96 20.32 -25.19 -12.81
CA ASP A 96 19.26 -26.10 -12.37
C ASP A 96 17.91 -25.83 -13.08
N GLY A 97 17.83 -24.80 -13.93
CA GLY A 97 16.59 -24.38 -14.60
C GLY A 97 15.54 -23.79 -13.66
N LYS A 98 15.93 -23.39 -12.44
CA LYS A 98 15.02 -22.82 -11.42
C LYS A 98 14.70 -21.35 -11.68
N ALA A 99 15.59 -20.63 -12.35
CA ALA A 99 15.44 -19.22 -12.67
C ALA A 99 16.10 -18.88 -14.00
N THR A 100 15.62 -17.82 -14.63
CA THR A 100 16.21 -17.23 -15.83
C THR A 100 17.33 -16.25 -15.48
N VAL A 101 18.16 -15.93 -16.48
CA VAL A 101 19.25 -14.95 -16.33
C VAL A 101 18.67 -13.58 -15.95
N GLU A 102 17.56 -13.19 -16.56
CA GLU A 102 16.89 -11.91 -16.35
C GLU A 102 16.35 -11.78 -14.93
N GLU A 103 15.76 -12.84 -14.39
CA GLU A 103 15.30 -12.90 -13.00
C GLU A 103 16.48 -12.74 -12.04
N GLN A 104 17.55 -13.51 -12.22
CA GLN A 104 18.72 -13.42 -11.33
C GLN A 104 19.39 -12.05 -11.38
N ILE A 105 19.44 -11.41 -12.54
CA ILE A 105 19.97 -10.07 -12.67
C ILE A 105 19.07 -9.06 -11.96
N SER A 106 17.76 -9.18 -12.10
CA SER A 106 16.82 -8.31 -11.40
C SER A 106 16.96 -8.38 -9.87
N GLU A 107 17.38 -9.52 -9.31
CA GLU A 107 17.68 -9.64 -7.88
C GLU A 107 18.89 -8.81 -7.43
N THR A 108 19.81 -8.51 -8.34
CA THR A 108 20.97 -7.65 -8.04
C THR A 108 20.62 -6.17 -8.08
N LEU A 109 19.46 -5.82 -8.65
CA LEU A 109 19.02 -4.44 -8.83
C LEU A 109 18.06 -4.04 -7.71
N SER A 110 18.23 -2.82 -7.19
CA SER A 110 17.29 -2.26 -6.22
C SER A 110 16.06 -1.69 -6.93
N PHE A 111 14.89 -2.21 -6.58
CA PHE A 111 13.58 -1.65 -6.95
C PHE A 111 12.93 -0.84 -5.81
N GLN A 112 13.63 -0.70 -4.67
CA GLN A 112 13.09 -0.06 -3.47
C GLN A 112 12.89 1.46 -3.59
N ARG A 113 13.67 2.11 -4.46
CA ARG A 113 13.62 3.55 -4.71
C ARG A 113 13.21 3.81 -6.15
N LEU A 114 12.18 4.63 -6.35
CA LEU A 114 11.66 4.95 -7.67
C LEU A 114 12.72 5.59 -8.60
N SER A 115 13.64 6.38 -8.05
CA SER A 115 14.76 6.94 -8.82
C SER A 115 15.72 5.88 -9.36
N ALA A 116 15.96 4.79 -8.61
CA ALA A 116 16.75 3.66 -9.09
C ALA A 116 15.98 2.91 -10.19
N VAL A 117 14.68 2.68 -9.99
CA VAL A 117 13.79 2.10 -11.01
C VAL A 117 13.91 2.87 -12.32
N CYS A 118 13.73 4.19 -12.31
CA CYS A 118 13.82 4.98 -13.54
C CYS A 118 15.18 4.85 -14.24
N ARG A 119 16.28 4.77 -13.48
CA ARG A 119 17.63 4.56 -14.06
C ARG A 119 17.77 3.19 -14.70
N HIS A 120 17.19 2.15 -14.12
CA HIS A 120 17.25 0.80 -14.71
C HIS A 120 16.51 0.77 -16.05
N PHE A 121 15.33 1.37 -16.12
CA PHE A 121 14.55 1.46 -17.36
C PHE A 121 15.27 2.32 -18.41
N ASP A 122 15.87 3.45 -18.03
CA ASP A 122 16.67 4.30 -18.92
C ASP A 122 17.92 3.57 -19.46
N ALA A 123 18.59 2.76 -18.62
CA ALA A 123 19.72 1.94 -19.02
C ALA A 123 19.32 0.85 -20.05
N LEU A 124 18.09 0.35 -19.96
CA LEU A 124 17.54 -0.59 -20.93
C LEU A 124 17.09 0.12 -22.22
N ASP A 125 16.40 1.24 -22.07
CA ASP A 125 15.97 2.10 -23.16
C ASP A 125 15.93 3.59 -22.80
N THR A 126 16.92 4.34 -23.28
CA THR A 126 17.05 5.78 -23.05
C THR A 126 15.90 6.63 -23.58
N LYS A 127 15.04 6.08 -24.44
CA LYS A 127 13.84 6.77 -24.93
C LYS A 127 12.60 6.48 -24.07
N LEU A 128 12.68 5.51 -23.15
CA LEU A 128 11.58 5.10 -22.27
C LEU A 128 11.63 5.89 -20.95
N ASP A 129 11.10 7.11 -20.97
CA ASP A 129 11.11 8.00 -19.79
C ASP A 129 9.94 7.73 -18.82
N ILE A 130 10.13 6.72 -17.96
CA ILE A 130 9.19 6.36 -16.88
C ILE A 130 8.98 7.54 -15.90
N ALA A 131 10.03 8.30 -15.60
CA ALA A 131 9.95 9.39 -14.64
C ALA A 131 9.08 10.52 -15.18
N GLY A 132 9.30 10.91 -16.44
CA GLY A 132 8.48 11.89 -17.15
C GLY A 132 7.02 11.44 -17.26
N ALA A 133 6.77 10.16 -17.55
CA ALA A 133 5.41 9.63 -17.56
C ALA A 133 4.70 9.84 -16.22
N LEU A 134 5.36 9.54 -15.09
CA LEU A 134 4.78 9.70 -13.76
C LEU A 134 4.67 11.17 -13.29
N ARG A 135 5.56 12.05 -13.75
CA ARG A 135 5.55 13.48 -13.42
C ARG A 135 4.48 14.29 -14.16
N LYS A 136 3.91 13.76 -15.25
CA LYS A 136 2.79 14.41 -15.95
C LYS A 136 1.68 14.78 -14.97
N PRO A 137 1.04 15.96 -15.14
CA PRO A 137 -0.05 16.39 -14.26
C PRO A 137 -1.08 15.28 -14.04
N TYR A 138 -1.50 15.13 -12.79
CA TYR A 138 -2.48 14.15 -12.39
C TYR A 138 -3.58 14.83 -11.59
N HIS A 139 -4.78 14.88 -12.17
CA HIS A 139 -5.86 15.74 -11.72
C HIS A 139 -5.42 17.22 -11.58
N ARG A 140 -6.27 18.05 -10.98
CA ARG A 140 -5.98 19.45 -10.66
C ARG A 140 -5.14 19.58 -9.38
N ARG A 141 -4.26 18.61 -9.11
CA ARG A 141 -3.41 18.55 -7.91
C ARG A 141 -2.01 19.08 -8.26
N SER A 142 -1.33 19.65 -7.27
CA SER A 142 0.08 20.04 -7.39
C SER A 142 1.03 18.83 -7.33
N GLN A 143 0.70 17.86 -6.48
CA GLN A 143 1.50 16.65 -6.31
C GLN A 143 1.37 15.72 -7.52
N SER A 144 2.50 15.28 -8.06
CA SER A 144 2.55 14.30 -9.15
C SER A 144 2.42 12.86 -8.64
N LEU A 145 2.12 11.92 -9.54
CA LEU A 145 2.11 10.49 -9.20
C LEU A 145 3.50 10.01 -8.78
N PHE A 146 4.55 10.57 -9.38
CA PHE A 146 5.94 10.30 -8.99
C PHE A 146 6.19 10.64 -7.52
N GLU A 147 5.80 11.85 -7.10
CA GLU A 147 5.95 12.30 -5.71
C GLU A 147 5.08 11.51 -4.74
N SER A 148 3.88 11.09 -5.17
CA SER A 148 3.00 10.23 -4.35
C SER A 148 3.67 8.88 -4.08
N LEU A 149 4.22 8.22 -5.12
CA LEU A 149 4.98 6.98 -4.96
C LEU A 149 6.23 7.14 -4.11
N GLU A 150 6.99 8.21 -4.32
CA GLU A 150 8.20 8.48 -3.54
C GLU A 150 7.87 8.73 -2.06
N SER A 151 6.78 9.46 -1.77
CA SER A 151 6.30 9.64 -0.40
C SER A 151 5.93 8.32 0.27
N LEU A 152 5.33 7.38 -0.48
CA LEU A 152 4.96 6.06 0.04
C LEU A 152 6.19 5.22 0.41
N VAL A 153 7.24 5.26 -0.42
CA VAL A 153 8.54 4.62 -0.13
C VAL A 153 9.18 5.20 1.13
N LEU A 154 9.11 6.52 1.33
CA LEU A 154 9.62 7.19 2.52
C LEU A 154 8.80 6.81 3.76
N SER A 155 7.47 6.84 3.69
CA SER A 155 6.60 6.40 4.79
C SER A 155 6.90 4.96 5.23
N ARG A 156 7.16 4.06 4.27
CA ARG A 156 7.60 2.68 4.58
C ARG A 156 8.94 2.65 5.31
N HIS A 157 9.90 3.50 4.92
CA HIS A 157 11.19 3.58 5.60
C HIS A 157 11.03 4.06 7.04
N ASP A 158 10.24 5.11 7.27
CA ASP A 158 9.98 5.64 8.61
C ASP A 158 9.24 4.62 9.48
N PHE A 159 8.23 3.94 8.95
CA PHE A 159 7.51 2.91 9.70
C PHE A 159 8.37 1.70 10.05
N ILE A 160 9.09 1.13 9.08
CA ILE A 160 9.85 -0.12 9.29
C ILE A 160 11.15 0.12 10.06
N HIS A 161 11.89 1.18 9.75
CA HIS A 161 13.23 1.38 10.33
C HIS A 161 13.25 2.32 11.52
N ARG A 162 12.28 3.24 11.63
CA ARG A 162 12.20 4.19 12.74
C ARG A 162 11.05 3.88 13.70
N ALA A 163 10.23 2.87 13.39
CA ALA A 163 9.01 2.56 14.14
C ALA A 163 8.10 3.78 14.32
N THR A 164 8.13 4.71 13.36
CA THR A 164 7.32 5.93 13.39
C THR A 164 5.95 5.64 12.80
N VAL A 165 4.89 5.93 13.56
CA VAL A 165 3.51 5.86 13.09
C VAL A 165 3.12 7.24 12.58
N ASP A 166 2.68 7.33 11.33
CA ASP A 166 2.12 8.57 10.77
C ASP A 166 0.65 8.70 11.19
N PRO A 167 0.29 9.66 12.07
CA PRO A 167 -1.08 9.84 12.52
C PRO A 167 -2.00 10.33 11.40
N THR A 168 -1.46 10.81 10.28
CA THR A 168 -2.22 11.26 9.12
C THR A 168 -2.63 10.13 8.18
N MET A 169 -2.19 8.90 8.45
CA MET A 169 -2.50 7.71 7.65
C MET A 169 -3.92 7.18 7.94
N THR A 170 -4.93 7.99 7.61
CA THR A 170 -6.35 7.63 7.75
C THR A 170 -6.83 6.67 6.65
N ASP A 171 -8.02 6.09 6.83
CA ASP A 171 -8.65 5.21 5.84
C ASP A 171 -8.77 5.92 4.48
N GLU A 172 -9.15 7.20 4.47
CA GLU A 172 -9.22 8.01 3.24
C GLU A 172 -7.85 8.23 2.60
N ARG A 173 -6.80 8.36 3.41
CA ARG A 173 -5.44 8.51 2.90
C ARG A 173 -4.97 7.23 2.24
N ILE A 174 -5.20 6.08 2.86
CA ILE A 174 -4.92 4.76 2.26
C ILE A 174 -5.72 4.54 0.98
N GLU A 175 -7.02 4.85 0.97
CA GLU A 175 -7.84 4.76 -0.24
C GLU A 175 -7.24 5.63 -1.36
N SER A 176 -6.88 6.87 -1.05
CA SER A 176 -6.22 7.77 -2.01
C SER A 176 -4.89 7.22 -2.51
N LEU A 177 -4.07 6.62 -1.65
CA LEU A 177 -2.80 6.02 -2.04
C LEU A 177 -3.02 4.84 -2.99
N ILE A 178 -3.99 3.96 -2.70
CA ILE A 178 -4.35 2.84 -3.58
C ILE A 178 -4.79 3.34 -4.96
N TYR A 179 -5.58 4.42 -5.03
CA TYR A 179 -5.97 5.03 -6.30
C TYR A 179 -4.78 5.64 -7.05
N ASP A 180 -3.88 6.33 -6.35
CA ASP A 180 -2.68 6.89 -6.95
C ASP A 180 -1.75 5.78 -7.46
N LEU A 181 -1.66 4.63 -6.76
CA LEU A 181 -0.93 3.44 -7.22
C LEU A 181 -1.50 2.88 -8.51
N ASP A 182 -2.81 2.61 -8.56
CA ASP A 182 -3.47 2.10 -9.76
C ASP A 182 -3.27 3.06 -10.95
N ALA A 183 -3.43 4.36 -10.72
CA ALA A 183 -3.21 5.36 -11.76
C ALA A 183 -1.74 5.41 -12.22
N SER A 184 -0.79 5.27 -11.29
CA SER A 184 0.64 5.22 -11.59
C SER A 184 0.98 4.03 -12.46
N MET A 185 0.58 2.81 -12.06
CA MET A 185 0.86 1.59 -12.82
C MET A 185 0.16 1.60 -14.17
N THR A 186 -1.10 2.06 -14.22
CA THR A 186 -1.83 2.23 -15.48
C THR A 186 -1.08 3.19 -16.42
N ARG A 187 -0.55 4.29 -15.91
CA ARG A 187 0.15 5.29 -16.72
C ARG A 187 1.51 4.78 -17.21
N VAL A 188 2.25 4.09 -16.35
CA VAL A 188 3.51 3.44 -16.72
C VAL A 188 3.26 2.37 -17.77
N TYR A 189 2.31 1.47 -17.54
CA TYR A 189 1.99 0.40 -18.46
C TYR A 189 1.58 0.95 -19.82
N ARG A 190 0.69 1.95 -19.83
CA ARG A 190 0.30 2.66 -21.06
C ARG A 190 1.51 3.25 -21.78
N HIS A 191 2.38 3.96 -21.06
CA HIS A 191 3.56 4.57 -21.66
C HIS A 191 4.50 3.54 -22.30
N ILE A 192 4.71 2.40 -21.64
CA ILE A 192 5.50 1.28 -22.18
C ILE A 192 4.83 0.71 -23.43
N THR A 193 3.52 0.44 -23.39
CA THR A 193 2.81 -0.11 -24.56
C THR A 193 2.83 0.85 -25.74
N GLU A 194 2.65 2.15 -25.51
CA GLU A 194 2.72 3.17 -26.57
C GLU A 194 4.13 3.25 -27.17
N HIS A 195 5.17 3.20 -26.33
CA HIS A 195 6.57 3.25 -26.76
C HIS A 195 6.96 2.08 -27.67
N TYR A 196 6.50 0.87 -27.35
CA TYR A 196 6.80 -0.34 -28.13
C TYR A 196 5.73 -0.68 -29.20
N GLY A 197 4.68 0.14 -29.32
CA GLY A 197 3.58 -0.12 -30.27
C GLY A 197 2.74 -1.35 -29.91
N TRP A 198 2.68 -1.72 -28.63
CA TRP A 198 1.89 -2.84 -28.15
C TRP A 198 0.43 -2.43 -27.87
N PHE A 199 -0.46 -3.41 -27.89
CA PHE A 199 -1.84 -3.20 -27.50
C PHE A 199 -1.93 -2.91 -25.99
N PHE A 200 -2.59 -1.82 -25.63
CA PHE A 200 -2.88 -1.50 -24.25
C PHE A 200 -4.20 -2.14 -23.83
N GLU A 201 -4.14 -3.09 -22.89
CA GLU A 201 -5.31 -3.69 -22.27
C GLU A 201 -5.19 -3.69 -20.76
N LYS A 202 -6.04 -2.89 -20.08
CA LYS A 202 -6.09 -2.91 -18.62
C LYS A 202 -7.02 -4.02 -18.16
N SER A 203 -6.44 -5.13 -17.68
CA SER A 203 -7.17 -6.31 -17.19
C SER A 203 -7.54 -6.26 -15.70
N TRP A 204 -7.05 -5.25 -14.95
CA TRP A 204 -7.31 -5.10 -13.51
C TRP A 204 -8.16 -3.87 -13.19
N GLY A 205 -8.76 -3.85 -11.99
CA GLY A 205 -9.51 -2.70 -11.49
C GLY A 205 -9.69 -2.74 -9.97
N LEU A 206 -9.87 -1.56 -9.36
CA LEU A 206 -9.99 -1.36 -7.91
C LEU A 206 -11.37 -1.73 -7.32
N GLY A 207 -12.22 -2.44 -8.09
CA GLY A 207 -13.61 -2.72 -7.71
C GLY A 207 -14.49 -1.47 -7.65
N ARG A 208 -15.69 -1.60 -7.07
CA ARG A 208 -16.63 -0.48 -6.91
C ARG A 208 -16.16 0.45 -5.79
N ARG A 209 -15.96 1.73 -6.12
CA ARG A 209 -15.80 2.78 -5.11
C ARG A 209 -17.04 2.82 -4.23
N LEU A 210 -16.88 2.69 -2.92
CA LEU A 210 -17.99 2.94 -2.00
C LEU A 210 -18.37 4.42 -2.14
N SER A 211 -19.50 4.66 -2.80
CA SER A 211 -20.02 6.01 -3.00
C SER A 211 -20.19 6.68 -1.63
N ARG A 212 -19.42 7.75 -1.41
CA ARG A 212 -19.40 8.59 -0.20
C ARG A 212 -20.78 9.20 0.16
N LYS A 213 -21.80 9.04 -0.68
CA LYS A 213 -23.15 9.60 -0.47
C LYS A 213 -23.99 8.87 0.57
N LYS A 214 -23.68 7.64 0.99
CA LYS A 214 -24.57 6.89 1.90
C LYS A 214 -24.30 7.10 3.41
N ALA A 215 -23.14 7.60 3.80
CA ALA A 215 -22.77 7.74 5.22
C ALA A 215 -23.24 9.06 5.88
N ARG A 216 -23.64 10.09 5.10
CA ARG A 216 -24.16 11.35 5.68
C ARG A 216 -25.67 11.34 5.97
N ASN A 217 -26.41 10.33 5.49
CA ASN A 217 -27.87 10.27 5.65
C ASN A 217 -28.35 9.31 6.75
N SER A 218 -27.46 8.64 7.48
CA SER A 218 -27.84 7.75 8.60
C SER A 218 -27.77 8.41 9.98
N ASN A 219 -27.38 9.68 10.08
CA ASN A 219 -27.42 10.49 11.32
C ASN A 219 -28.45 11.63 11.24
N ALA A 220 -29.40 11.55 10.30
CA ALA A 220 -30.52 12.47 10.17
C ALA A 220 -31.80 11.66 9.94
N ALA A 221 -32.22 10.92 10.96
CA ALA A 221 -33.56 10.38 11.13
C ALA A 221 -33.81 10.17 12.64
#